data_AF-C6AR90-F1
#
_entry.id   AF-C6AR90-F1
#
_cell.length_a   1.000
_cell.length_b   1.000
_cell.length_c   1.000
_cell.angle_alpha   90.00
_cell.angle_beta   90.00
_cell.angle_gamma   90.00
#
_symmetry.space_group_name_H-M   'P 1'
#
loop_
_entity.id
_entity.type
_entity.pdbx_description
1 polymer ?
#
loop_
_entity_poly.entity_id
_entity_poly.type
_entity_poly.pdbx_seq_one_letter_code
_entity_poly.pdbx_strand_id
1 'polypeptide(L)'
;MGFRPVERGVIIFLQESYNRRKSVPIREIDLMYQTMLAELGQRSLDGSFVAEFPLEGRFVSVPVKGKEYWYFDHPGQDGVKRSYVGPKNDEELTKRVTDFGAIKDDLRNRRRMVATLTREGGMNAPPRFTGDIIEALANAGLFRLRAVLVGTVAFQTYSGILGVRLPASLMQTSDADFAQFHSISTAVNDSIPPIGEVLEKLDPTFREVPHLNHPTRSTQFVNAKNYKVEFLTPNTGSDDNQQKPADMPALGGISAEPLRFLDYLIYNPIRTVILHKSGITVNVPAAERYAVHKLIVASRRQNDDNGVLKREKDVQQASHLFEAMGATRRHSDLALAYCEAWERGQSWRDAIARGLSFMRPDRRLQLMSVLAEGMAEIGEDPARYGVETGPDGAGGTSTPAPKSRR
;
A
#
# COMPACT_ATOMS: atom_id res chain seq x y z
N MET A 1 16.45 -4.36 61.26
CA MET A 1 16.43 -3.46 60.09
C MET A 1 15.47 -4.05 59.08
N GLY A 2 14.19 -3.68 59.16
CA GLY A 2 13.14 -4.28 58.32
C GLY A 2 13.09 -3.60 56.96
N PHE A 3 13.30 -4.37 55.88
CA PHE A 3 13.01 -3.91 54.53
C PHE A 3 11.50 -3.72 54.39
N ARG A 4 11.06 -2.47 54.19
CA ARG A 4 9.68 -2.18 53.79
C ARG A 4 9.47 -2.75 52.38
N PRO A 5 8.35 -3.44 52.11
CA PRO A 5 8.03 -3.87 50.77
C PRO A 5 7.82 -2.65 49.88
N VAL A 6 8.51 -2.60 48.75
CA VAL A 6 8.27 -1.59 47.71
C VAL A 6 6.84 -1.80 47.21
N GLU A 7 5.99 -0.77 47.31
CA GLU A 7 4.61 -0.84 46.86
C GLU A 7 4.52 -1.27 45.40
N ARG A 8 3.61 -2.21 45.08
CA ARG A 8 3.40 -2.74 43.72
C ARG A 8 3.23 -1.63 42.67
N GLY A 9 2.64 -0.50 43.05
CA GLY A 9 2.47 0.66 42.17
C GLY A 9 3.79 1.30 41.71
N VAL A 10 4.83 1.29 42.53
CA VAL A 10 6.16 1.82 42.18
C VAL A 10 6.85 0.92 41.15
N ILE A 11 6.67 -0.40 41.26
CA ILE A 11 7.23 -1.37 40.30
C ILE A 11 6.54 -1.23 38.93
N ILE A 12 5.21 -1.08 38.91
CA ILE A 12 4.43 -0.87 37.68
C ILE A 12 4.81 0.45 37.00
N PHE A 13 4.90 1.55 37.77
CA PHE A 13 5.30 2.85 37.24
C PHE A 13 6.73 2.84 36.68
N LEU A 14 7.66 2.15 37.36
CA LEU A 14 9.03 1.98 36.87
C LEU A 14 9.07 1.11 35.61
N GLN A 15 8.20 0.10 35.48
CA GLN A 15 8.15 -0.80 34.33
C GLN A 15 7.48 -0.15 33.10
N GLU A 16 6.43 0.65 33.29
CA GLU A 16 5.88 1.52 32.23
C GLU A 16 6.89 2.59 31.81
N SER A 17 7.56 3.24 32.77
CA SER A 17 8.62 4.21 32.49
C SER A 17 9.80 3.56 31.77
N TYR A 18 10.12 2.30 32.10
CA TYR A 18 11.16 1.51 31.45
C TYR A 18 10.77 1.09 30.03
N ASN A 19 9.52 0.71 29.80
CA ASN A 19 9.00 0.35 28.48
C ASN A 19 8.85 1.59 27.57
N ARG A 20 8.37 2.72 28.09
CA ARG A 20 8.37 4.02 27.38
C ARG A 20 9.78 4.48 27.00
N ARG A 21 10.79 4.15 27.80
CA ARG A 21 12.21 4.48 27.52
C ARG A 21 12.86 3.55 26.48
N LYS A 22 12.28 2.39 26.17
CA LYS A 22 12.84 1.41 25.20
C LYS A 22 12.15 1.41 23.83
N SER A 23 10.91 1.87 23.72
CA SER A 23 10.30 2.15 22.42
C SER A 23 10.88 3.46 21.88
N VAL A 24 11.58 3.41 20.76
CA VAL A 24 11.93 4.65 20.03
C VAL A 24 10.61 5.31 19.64
N PRO A 25 10.31 6.55 20.09
CA PRO A 25 9.04 7.18 19.80
C PRO A 25 8.87 7.30 18.30
N ILE A 26 7.64 7.03 17.83
CA ILE A 26 7.29 7.25 16.43
C ILE A 26 7.57 8.71 16.09
N ARG A 27 8.32 8.92 15.01
CA ARG A 27 8.64 10.26 14.52
C ARG A 27 7.53 10.72 13.61
N GLU A 28 6.78 11.72 14.06
CA GLU A 28 5.79 12.39 13.23
C GLU A 28 6.46 13.16 12.08
N ILE A 29 5.73 13.27 10.97
CA ILE A 29 6.09 14.08 9.82
C ILE A 29 5.47 15.47 10.02
N ASP A 30 6.25 16.52 9.77
CA ASP A 30 5.77 17.90 9.89
C ASP A 30 4.52 18.15 9.02
N LEU A 31 3.58 18.93 9.56
CA LEU A 31 2.29 19.25 8.93
C LEU A 31 2.45 19.87 7.54
N MET A 32 3.53 20.61 7.29
CA MET A 32 3.86 21.16 5.98
C MET A 32 3.99 20.06 4.92
N TYR A 33 4.70 18.96 5.22
CA TYR A 33 4.87 17.85 4.28
C TYR A 33 3.58 17.02 4.14
N GLN A 34 2.79 16.89 5.21
CA GLN A 34 1.47 16.25 5.12
C GLN A 34 0.54 17.04 4.18
N THR A 35 0.56 18.36 4.26
CA THR A 35 -0.22 19.26 3.39
C THR A 35 0.26 19.18 1.95
N MET A 36 1.58 19.16 1.73
CA MET A 36 2.18 18.98 0.40
C MET A 36 1.81 17.63 -0.23
N LEU A 37 1.74 16.54 0.57
CA LEU A 37 1.27 15.25 0.08
C LEU A 37 -0.21 15.29 -0.32
N ALA A 38 -1.06 15.94 0.48
CA ALA A 38 -2.48 16.10 0.16
C ALA A 38 -2.67 16.88 -1.16
N GLU A 39 -1.91 17.96 -1.35
CA GLU A 39 -1.91 18.74 -2.60
C GLU A 39 -1.39 17.93 -3.80
N LEU A 40 -0.30 17.17 -3.62
CA LEU A 40 0.18 16.25 -4.64
C LEU A 40 -0.90 15.23 -5.01
N GLY A 41 -1.64 14.72 -4.01
CA GLY A 41 -2.79 13.85 -4.17
C GLY A 41 -3.86 14.46 -5.08
N GLN A 42 -4.33 15.66 -4.75
CA GLN A 42 -5.35 16.37 -5.52
C GLN A 42 -4.90 16.61 -6.96
N ARG A 43 -3.70 17.16 -7.17
CA ARG A 43 -3.17 17.44 -8.52
C ARG A 43 -2.97 16.18 -9.36
N SER A 44 -2.63 15.06 -8.72
CA SER A 44 -2.45 13.78 -9.42
C SER A 44 -3.78 13.12 -9.84
N LEU A 45 -4.93 13.57 -9.31
CA LEU A 45 -6.25 13.15 -9.76
C LEU A 45 -6.63 13.86 -11.06
N ASP A 46 -6.51 15.19 -11.05
CA ASP A 46 -6.93 16.05 -12.15
C ASP A 46 -6.03 15.88 -13.39
N GLY A 47 -4.78 15.44 -13.19
CA GLY A 47 -3.77 15.28 -14.24
C GLY A 47 -3.85 14.00 -15.08
N SER A 48 -4.88 13.18 -14.96
CA SER A 48 -5.04 11.93 -15.72
C SER A 48 -5.54 12.17 -17.15
N PHE A 49 -4.84 13.03 -17.91
CA PHE A 49 -5.09 13.25 -19.34
C PHE A 49 -4.09 12.46 -20.20
N VAL A 50 -4.61 11.77 -21.22
CA VAL A 50 -3.78 11.24 -22.30
C VAL A 50 -3.36 12.41 -23.17
N ALA A 51 -2.09 12.78 -23.13
CA ALA A 51 -1.55 13.79 -24.03
C ALA A 51 -1.50 13.20 -25.46
N GLU A 52 -2.09 13.92 -26.43
CA GLU A 52 -2.02 13.59 -27.87
C GLU A 52 -0.55 13.57 -28.36
N PHE A 53 0.34 14.27 -27.66
CA PHE A 53 1.77 14.36 -27.95
C PHE A 53 2.62 13.78 -26.79
N PRO A 54 3.79 13.18 -27.09
CA PRO A 54 4.71 12.70 -26.06
C PRO A 54 5.18 13.82 -25.12
N LEU A 55 5.14 13.60 -23.80
CA LEU A 55 5.49 14.62 -22.80
C LEU A 55 6.98 15.00 -22.82
N GLU A 56 7.83 14.15 -23.40
CA GLU A 56 9.25 14.39 -23.63
C GLU A 56 9.49 15.52 -24.63
N GLY A 57 8.56 15.78 -25.54
CA GLY A 57 8.66 16.83 -26.54
C GLY A 57 8.13 18.19 -26.08
N ARG A 58 8.28 19.22 -26.91
CA ARG A 58 7.79 20.57 -26.63
C ARG A 58 7.30 21.26 -27.90
N PHE A 59 6.33 22.15 -27.77
CA PHE A 59 5.97 23.06 -28.85
C PHE A 59 6.90 24.27 -28.89
N VAL A 60 7.24 24.72 -30.10
CA VAL A 60 8.05 25.91 -30.36
C VAL A 60 7.41 26.73 -31.47
N SER A 61 7.40 28.06 -31.30
CA SER A 61 6.96 28.99 -32.34
C SER A 61 8.14 29.28 -33.29
N VAL A 62 7.93 29.13 -34.58
CA VAL A 62 8.95 29.42 -35.60
C VAL A 62 8.39 30.42 -36.61
N PRO A 63 9.04 31.59 -36.81
CA PRO A 63 8.65 32.53 -37.85
C PRO A 63 9.13 32.04 -39.22
N VAL A 64 8.22 31.95 -40.19
CA VAL A 64 8.52 31.61 -41.58
C VAL A 64 7.83 32.62 -42.50
N LYS A 65 8.62 33.40 -43.26
CA LYS A 65 8.12 34.41 -44.21
C LYS A 65 7.08 35.38 -43.61
N GLY A 66 7.32 35.85 -42.38
CA GLY A 66 6.46 36.82 -41.69
C GLY A 66 5.20 36.24 -41.03
N LYS A 67 5.01 34.92 -41.04
CA LYS A 67 3.94 34.22 -40.32
C LYS A 67 4.53 33.28 -39.28
N GLU A 68 3.85 33.09 -38.15
CA GLU A 68 4.29 32.17 -37.09
C GLU A 68 3.58 30.82 -37.19
N TYR A 69 4.34 29.76 -36.95
CA TYR A 69 3.85 28.38 -36.96
C TYR A 69 4.31 27.63 -35.72
N TRP A 70 3.46 26.73 -35.25
CA TRP A 70 3.80 25.75 -34.22
C TRP A 70 4.53 24.56 -34.85
N TYR A 71 5.65 24.21 -34.23
CA TYR A 71 6.38 22.98 -34.46
C TYR A 71 6.48 22.19 -33.15
N PHE A 72 6.58 20.87 -33.25
CA PHE A 72 6.81 19.98 -32.13
C PHE A 72 8.23 19.41 -32.20
N ASP A 73 9.04 19.77 -31.20
CA ASP A 73 10.39 19.27 -30.99
C ASP A 73 10.30 18.03 -30.12
N HIS A 74 10.70 16.86 -30.64
CA HIS A 74 10.80 15.63 -29.85
C HIS A 74 12.25 15.14 -29.76
N PRO A 75 12.72 14.67 -28.60
CA PRO A 75 14.02 14.01 -28.50
C PRO A 75 14.02 12.73 -29.34
N GLY A 76 15.09 12.49 -30.09
CA GLY A 76 15.36 11.27 -30.83
C GLY A 76 16.81 10.81 -30.62
N GLN A 77 17.16 9.62 -31.12
CA GLN A 77 18.51 9.06 -30.99
C GLN A 77 19.59 9.97 -31.62
N ASP A 78 19.25 10.70 -32.70
CA ASP A 78 20.16 11.59 -33.43
C ASP A 78 19.92 13.10 -33.16
N GLY A 79 19.36 13.43 -32.00
CA GLY A 79 19.07 14.82 -31.59
C GLY A 79 17.58 15.16 -31.62
N VAL A 80 17.26 16.45 -31.63
CA VAL A 80 15.86 16.92 -31.59
C VAL A 80 15.28 16.85 -33.00
N LYS A 81 14.27 16.01 -33.20
CA LYS A 81 13.50 15.95 -34.44
C LYS A 81 12.30 16.89 -34.33
N ARG A 82 12.20 17.79 -35.31
CA ARG A 82 11.19 18.83 -35.38
C ARG A 82 10.12 18.46 -36.41
N SER A 83 8.86 18.43 -35.98
CA SER A 83 7.71 18.18 -36.84
C SER A 83 6.83 19.42 -36.93
N TYR A 84 6.39 19.77 -38.13
CA TYR A 84 5.40 20.83 -38.33
C TYR A 84 4.06 20.40 -37.74
N VAL A 85 3.36 21.31 -37.05
CA VAL A 85 2.06 21.04 -36.42
C VAL A 85 0.97 21.86 -37.08
N GLY A 86 1.17 23.17 -37.21
CA GLY A 86 0.16 24.05 -37.78
C GLY A 86 0.47 25.54 -37.61
N PRO A 87 -0.37 26.42 -38.16
CA PRO A 87 -0.19 27.87 -38.04
C PRO A 87 -0.62 28.38 -36.66
N LYS A 88 0.09 29.37 -36.11
CA LYS A 88 -0.16 29.88 -34.75
C LYS A 88 -1.42 30.76 -34.64
N ASN A 89 -1.97 31.23 -35.77
CA ASN A 89 -3.22 31.97 -35.79
C ASN A 89 -4.47 31.06 -35.70
N ASP A 90 -4.29 29.74 -35.66
CA ASP A 90 -5.34 28.79 -35.31
C ASP A 90 -5.52 28.80 -33.78
N GLU A 91 -6.68 29.30 -33.34
CA GLU A 91 -7.02 29.45 -31.92
C GLU A 91 -7.19 28.10 -31.21
N GLU A 92 -7.75 27.10 -31.89
CA GLU A 92 -7.96 25.76 -31.31
C GLU A 92 -6.61 25.07 -31.11
N LEU A 93 -5.73 25.13 -32.11
CA LEU A 93 -4.38 24.60 -32.01
C LEU A 93 -3.58 25.29 -30.91
N THR A 94 -3.66 26.63 -30.83
CA THR A 94 -2.93 27.39 -29.82
C THR A 94 -3.43 27.07 -28.41
N LYS A 95 -4.74 26.87 -28.22
CA LYS A 95 -5.29 26.38 -26.96
C LYS A 95 -4.71 25.01 -26.59
N ARG A 96 -4.67 24.05 -27.52
CA ARG A 96 -4.07 22.72 -27.28
C ARG A 96 -2.59 22.81 -26.89
N VAL A 97 -1.82 23.71 -27.51
CA VAL A 97 -0.41 23.95 -27.16
C VAL A 97 -0.26 24.52 -25.75
N THR A 98 -1.11 25.47 -25.36
CA THR A 98 -1.12 26.04 -24.02
C THR A 98 -1.50 25.01 -22.97
N ASP A 99 -2.56 24.22 -23.22
CA ASP A 99 -3.01 23.14 -22.34
C ASP A 99 -1.88 22.10 -22.13
N PHE A 100 -1.17 21.73 -23.21
CA PHE A 100 0.01 20.87 -23.12
C PHE A 100 1.14 21.47 -22.27
N GLY A 101 1.41 22.77 -22.43
CA GLY A 101 2.38 23.50 -21.61
C GLY A 101 2.03 23.45 -20.11
N ALA A 102 0.76 23.68 -19.77
CA ALA A 102 0.25 23.62 -18.40
C ALA A 102 0.40 22.21 -17.79
N ILE A 103 0.10 21.16 -18.56
CA ILE A 103 0.29 19.76 -18.13
C ILE A 103 1.76 19.49 -17.80
N LYS A 104 2.70 19.95 -18.64
CA LYS A 104 4.14 19.76 -18.40
C LYS A 104 4.64 20.51 -17.17
N ASP A 105 4.18 21.74 -16.98
CA ASP A 105 4.56 22.53 -15.81
C ASP A 105 4.02 21.91 -14.51
N ASP A 106 2.78 21.40 -14.51
CA ASP A 106 2.24 20.66 -13.38
C ASP A 106 3.05 19.38 -13.09
N LEU A 107 3.36 18.56 -14.10
CA LEU A 107 4.20 17.38 -13.95
C LEU A 107 5.57 17.71 -13.34
N ARG A 108 6.19 18.82 -13.77
CA ARG A 108 7.47 19.29 -13.21
C ARG A 108 7.31 19.73 -11.76
N ASN A 109 6.24 20.44 -11.42
CA ASN A 109 5.96 20.88 -10.06
C ASN A 109 5.70 19.69 -9.14
N ARG A 110 4.90 18.70 -9.57
CA ARG A 110 4.68 17.46 -8.81
C ARG A 110 5.96 16.66 -8.60
N ARG A 111 6.86 16.57 -9.59
CA ARG A 111 8.18 15.95 -9.42
C ARG A 111 9.01 16.65 -8.33
N ARG A 112 8.93 17.98 -8.23
CA ARG A 112 9.57 18.74 -7.14
C ARG A 112 8.95 18.38 -5.79
N MET A 113 7.61 18.33 -5.69
CA MET A 113 6.93 17.90 -4.47
C MET A 113 7.37 16.50 -4.02
N VAL A 114 7.38 15.52 -4.93
CA VAL A 114 7.87 14.16 -4.65
C VAL A 114 9.31 14.16 -4.13
N ALA A 115 10.20 14.95 -4.76
CA ALA A 115 11.58 15.08 -4.30
C ALA A 115 11.68 15.69 -2.89
N THR A 116 10.88 16.72 -2.59
CA THR A 116 10.84 17.35 -1.26
C THR A 116 10.26 16.40 -0.20
N LEU A 117 9.13 15.74 -0.47
CA LEU A 117 8.50 14.77 0.44
C LEU A 117 9.44 13.62 0.81
N THR A 118 10.23 13.15 -0.16
CA THR A 118 11.18 12.05 0.06
C THR A 118 12.47 12.49 0.76
N ARG A 119 13.11 13.57 0.29
CA ARG A 119 14.43 14.00 0.79
C ARG A 119 14.35 14.75 2.11
N GLU A 120 13.31 15.55 2.31
CA GLU A 120 13.18 16.45 3.47
C GLU A 120 12.07 15.97 4.41
N GLY A 121 10.92 15.56 3.84
CA GLY A 121 9.80 15.02 4.62
C GLY A 121 10.11 13.67 5.28
N GLY A 122 11.08 12.91 4.74
CA GLY A 122 11.43 11.58 5.23
C GLY A 122 10.36 10.53 4.94
N MET A 123 9.52 10.79 3.93
CA MET A 123 8.58 9.79 3.39
C MET A 123 9.32 8.80 2.50
N ASN A 124 8.75 7.62 2.36
CA ASN A 124 9.36 6.53 1.63
C ASN A 124 8.89 6.50 0.18
N ALA A 125 9.82 6.19 -0.72
CA ALA A 125 9.54 5.94 -2.13
C ALA A 125 9.92 4.49 -2.48
N PRO A 126 9.20 3.85 -3.41
CA PRO A 126 9.58 2.54 -3.89
C PRO A 126 10.92 2.59 -4.65
N PRO A 127 11.61 1.44 -4.78
CA PRO A 127 12.67 1.30 -5.77
C PRO A 127 12.19 1.74 -7.15
N ARG A 128 13.07 2.39 -7.93
CA ARG A 128 12.71 3.00 -9.21
C ARG A 128 11.95 2.03 -10.14
N PHE A 129 12.42 0.80 -10.27
CA PHE A 129 11.80 -0.21 -11.13
C PHE A 129 10.39 -0.60 -10.66
N THR A 130 10.17 -0.78 -9.35
CA THR A 130 8.84 -0.98 -8.77
C THR A 130 7.91 0.19 -9.09
N GLY A 131 8.40 1.43 -8.94
CA GLY A 131 7.65 2.62 -9.30
C GLY A 131 7.31 2.69 -10.80
N ASP A 132 8.23 2.28 -11.67
CA ASP A 132 8.01 2.25 -13.13
C ASP A 132 6.94 1.22 -13.52
N ILE A 133 6.91 0.04 -12.88
CA ILE A 133 5.84 -0.97 -13.07
C ILE A 133 4.48 -0.40 -12.66
N ILE A 134 4.40 0.21 -11.48
CA ILE A 134 3.15 0.77 -10.97
C ILE A 134 2.66 1.92 -11.87
N GLU A 135 3.55 2.76 -12.36
CA GLU A 135 3.21 3.85 -13.28
C GLU A 135 2.69 3.28 -14.61
N ALA A 136 3.34 2.27 -15.18
CA ALA A 136 2.91 1.65 -16.43
C ALA A 136 1.51 1.05 -16.31
N LEU A 137 1.24 0.32 -15.22
CA LEU A 137 -0.07 -0.28 -14.96
C LEU A 137 -1.13 0.77 -14.60
N ALA A 138 -0.77 1.82 -13.87
CA ALA A 138 -1.67 2.94 -13.58
C ALA A 138 -2.09 3.65 -14.89
N ASN A 139 -1.14 3.93 -15.77
CA ASN A 139 -1.39 4.54 -17.09
C ASN A 139 -2.21 3.62 -18.01
N ALA A 140 -2.07 2.31 -17.88
CA ALA A 140 -2.91 1.33 -18.56
C ALA A 140 -4.36 1.33 -18.05
N GLY A 141 -4.65 1.96 -16.90
CA GLY A 141 -5.99 2.09 -16.33
C GLY A 141 -6.27 1.17 -15.14
N LEU A 142 -5.26 0.49 -14.59
CA LEU A 142 -5.46 -0.54 -13.56
C LEU A 142 -6.27 -0.01 -12.34
N PHE A 143 -5.90 1.15 -11.82
CA PHE A 143 -6.58 1.76 -10.67
C PHE A 143 -7.93 2.42 -11.02
N ARG A 144 -8.13 2.81 -12.30
CA ARG A 144 -9.44 3.26 -12.82
C ARG A 144 -10.46 2.14 -12.69
N LEU A 145 -10.04 0.90 -12.98
CA LEU A 145 -10.85 -0.31 -12.84
C LEU A 145 -10.89 -0.86 -11.41
N ARG A 146 -10.65 -0.01 -10.39
CA ARG A 146 -10.79 -0.35 -8.96
C ARG A 146 -9.85 -1.46 -8.47
N ALA A 147 -8.76 -1.76 -9.18
CA ALA A 147 -7.69 -2.56 -8.61
C ALA A 147 -7.06 -1.82 -7.41
N VAL A 148 -6.49 -2.59 -6.50
CA VAL A 148 -5.87 -2.15 -5.25
C VAL A 148 -4.44 -2.65 -5.22
N LEU A 149 -3.48 -1.74 -5.02
CA LEU A 149 -2.09 -2.08 -4.76
C LEU A 149 -2.01 -2.62 -3.33
N VAL A 150 -1.50 -3.84 -3.15
CA VAL A 150 -1.36 -4.48 -1.84
C VAL A 150 0.11 -4.82 -1.56
N GLY A 151 0.36 -5.63 -0.53
CA GLY A 151 1.71 -6.07 -0.20
C GLY A 151 2.61 -4.94 0.32
N THR A 152 3.92 -5.17 0.27
CA THR A 152 4.91 -4.26 0.86
C THR A 152 4.93 -2.88 0.19
N VAL A 153 4.57 -2.80 -1.09
CA VAL A 153 4.57 -1.51 -1.78
C VAL A 153 3.44 -0.60 -1.29
N ALA A 154 2.26 -1.17 -0.99
CA ALA A 154 1.19 -0.43 -0.32
C ALA A 154 1.63 0.09 1.06
N PHE A 155 2.37 -0.71 1.83
CA PHE A 155 2.88 -0.34 3.15
C PHE A 155 3.71 0.96 3.15
N GLN A 156 4.47 1.20 2.08
CA GLN A 156 5.30 2.40 1.93
C GLN A 156 4.48 3.70 1.96
N THR A 157 3.22 3.65 1.52
CA THR A 157 2.33 4.82 1.47
C THR A 157 1.85 5.26 2.86
N TYR A 158 1.86 4.35 3.85
CA TYR A 158 1.30 4.64 5.17
C TYR A 158 2.11 5.66 5.98
N SER A 159 3.38 5.90 5.62
CA SER A 159 4.11 7.02 6.22
C SER A 159 3.41 8.35 5.96
N GLY A 160 2.97 8.55 4.71
CA GLY A 160 2.23 9.75 4.31
C GLY A 160 0.81 9.78 4.88
N ILE A 161 0.09 8.66 4.83
CA ILE A 161 -1.32 8.56 5.27
C ILE A 161 -1.47 8.79 6.77
N LEU A 162 -0.55 8.25 7.56
CA LEU A 162 -0.57 8.39 9.02
C LEU A 162 0.25 9.59 9.51
N GLY A 163 0.99 10.28 8.63
CA GLY A 163 1.82 11.42 9.03
C GLY A 163 2.99 11.02 9.94
N VAL A 164 3.55 9.82 9.76
CA VAL A 164 4.66 9.31 10.59
C VAL A 164 5.75 8.66 9.75
N ARG A 165 6.98 8.60 10.26
CA ARG A 165 8.08 7.89 9.61
C ARG A 165 8.05 6.42 9.98
N LEU A 166 7.83 5.56 8.98
CA LEU A 166 7.92 4.11 9.13
C LEU A 166 9.34 3.60 8.76
N PRO A 167 9.79 2.47 9.34
CA PRO A 167 11.12 1.94 9.05
C PRO A 167 11.29 1.47 7.60
N ALA A 168 12.32 1.97 6.92
CA ALA A 168 12.64 1.59 5.54
C ALA A 168 13.00 0.09 5.38
N SER A 169 13.51 -0.56 6.44
CA SER A 169 13.82 -2.01 6.42
C SER A 169 12.58 -2.87 6.18
N LEU A 170 11.39 -2.39 6.54
CA LEU A 170 10.12 -3.09 6.33
C LEU A 170 9.56 -2.90 4.92
N MET A 171 10.23 -2.12 4.07
CA MET A 171 9.76 -1.70 2.76
C MET A 171 10.45 -2.42 1.60
N GLN A 172 11.48 -3.21 1.88
CA GLN A 172 12.20 -3.98 0.88
C GLN A 172 11.34 -5.12 0.36
N THR A 173 11.18 -5.19 -0.95
CA THR A 173 10.36 -6.20 -1.64
C THR A 173 10.83 -6.33 -3.09
N SER A 174 10.68 -7.51 -3.67
CA SER A 174 11.05 -7.79 -5.07
C SER A 174 9.82 -8.17 -5.90
N ASP A 175 8.65 -7.71 -5.46
CA ASP A 175 7.34 -8.02 -6.00
C ASP A 175 6.43 -6.79 -5.97
N ALA A 176 5.44 -6.78 -6.87
CA ALA A 176 4.32 -5.86 -6.83
C ALA A 176 3.02 -6.66 -6.93
N ASP A 177 2.18 -6.51 -5.90
CA ASP A 177 0.94 -7.27 -5.76
C ASP A 177 -0.26 -6.37 -6.03
N PHE A 178 -1.15 -6.82 -6.91
CA PHE A 178 -2.38 -6.10 -7.24
C PHE A 178 -3.58 -7.00 -6.97
N ALA A 179 -4.61 -6.44 -6.34
CA ALA A 179 -5.80 -7.16 -5.98
C ALA A 179 -7.05 -6.52 -6.56
N GLN A 180 -8.02 -7.33 -6.98
CA GLN A 180 -9.32 -6.85 -7.44
C GLN A 180 -10.40 -7.90 -7.12
N PHE A 181 -11.59 -7.45 -6.73
CA PHE A 181 -12.74 -8.34 -6.61
C PHE A 181 -13.13 -8.89 -7.99
N HIS A 182 -13.29 -10.21 -8.08
CA HIS A 182 -13.77 -10.88 -9.30
C HIS A 182 -15.14 -10.33 -9.76
N SER A 183 -16.03 -9.99 -8.83
CA SER A 183 -17.33 -9.37 -9.13
C SER A 183 -17.20 -8.01 -9.84
N ILE A 184 -16.16 -7.22 -9.50
CA ILE A 184 -15.88 -5.97 -10.21
C ILE A 184 -15.32 -6.28 -11.60
N SER A 185 -14.38 -7.21 -11.69
CA SER A 185 -13.74 -7.56 -12.97
C SER A 185 -14.72 -8.10 -14.02
N THR A 186 -15.76 -8.79 -13.58
CA THR A 186 -16.80 -9.38 -14.43
C THR A 186 -17.95 -8.42 -14.75
N ALA A 187 -18.29 -7.51 -13.83
CA ALA A 187 -19.38 -6.56 -14.04
C ALA A 187 -18.98 -5.36 -14.91
N VAL A 188 -17.68 -5.07 -15.02
CA VAL A 188 -17.19 -3.93 -15.78
C VAL A 188 -17.00 -4.31 -17.25
N ASN A 189 -17.77 -3.67 -18.14
CA ASN A 189 -17.62 -3.79 -19.60
C ASN A 189 -16.49 -2.87 -20.14
N ASP A 190 -15.35 -2.87 -19.46
CA ASP A 190 -14.12 -2.12 -19.80
C ASP A 190 -12.93 -3.01 -19.41
N SER A 191 -11.79 -2.86 -20.08
CA SER A 191 -10.59 -3.63 -19.82
C SER A 191 -9.33 -2.82 -20.10
N ILE A 192 -8.28 -3.10 -19.35
CA ILE A 192 -6.94 -2.60 -19.68
C ILE A 192 -6.31 -3.40 -20.82
N PRO A 193 -5.29 -2.88 -21.52
CA PRO A 193 -4.50 -3.66 -22.46
C PRO A 193 -3.92 -4.93 -21.80
N PRO A 194 -3.59 -5.98 -22.58
CA PRO A 194 -2.96 -7.18 -22.05
C PRO A 194 -1.76 -6.84 -21.17
N ILE A 195 -1.75 -7.32 -19.92
CA ILE A 195 -0.74 -6.94 -18.94
C ILE A 195 0.67 -7.33 -19.40
N GLY A 196 0.81 -8.48 -20.06
CA GLY A 196 2.07 -8.91 -20.67
C GLY A 196 2.66 -7.84 -21.59
N GLU A 197 1.87 -7.29 -22.52
CA GLU A 197 2.31 -6.23 -23.43
C GLU A 197 2.70 -4.93 -22.70
N VAL A 198 2.01 -4.60 -21.60
CA VAL A 198 2.33 -3.42 -20.79
C VAL A 198 3.68 -3.62 -20.09
N LEU A 199 3.92 -4.80 -19.52
CA LEU A 199 5.15 -5.14 -18.81
C LEU A 199 6.34 -5.30 -19.77
N GLU A 200 6.16 -5.94 -20.93
CA GLU A 200 7.20 -6.13 -21.95
C GLU A 200 7.73 -4.80 -22.50
N LYS A 201 6.88 -3.77 -22.63
CA LYS A 201 7.30 -2.41 -23.00
C LYS A 201 8.27 -1.79 -22.00
N LEU A 202 8.18 -2.17 -20.73
CA LEU A 202 9.08 -1.70 -19.67
C LEU A 202 10.35 -2.56 -19.58
N ASP A 203 10.20 -3.87 -19.65
CA ASP A 203 11.28 -4.85 -19.62
C ASP A 203 10.92 -6.06 -20.50
N PRO A 204 11.55 -6.21 -21.69
CA PRO A 204 11.25 -7.30 -22.63
C PRO A 204 11.51 -8.71 -22.08
N THR A 205 12.12 -8.83 -20.89
CA THR A 205 12.40 -10.13 -20.26
C THR A 205 11.26 -10.65 -19.39
N PHE A 206 10.17 -9.88 -19.23
CA PHE A 206 8.98 -10.37 -18.56
C PHE A 206 8.38 -11.56 -19.31
N ARG A 207 7.95 -12.56 -18.53
CA ARG A 207 7.22 -13.71 -19.02
C ARG A 207 6.13 -14.08 -18.02
N GLU A 208 5.05 -14.65 -18.55
CA GLU A 208 4.03 -15.28 -17.73
C GLU A 208 4.60 -16.50 -16.99
N VAL A 209 4.11 -16.72 -15.77
CA VAL A 209 4.36 -17.96 -15.04
C VAL A 209 3.06 -18.76 -14.99
N PRO A 210 3.02 -19.93 -15.66
CA PRO A 210 1.87 -20.83 -15.60
C PRO A 210 1.51 -21.21 -14.16
N HIS A 211 0.21 -21.22 -13.86
CA HIS A 211 -0.29 -21.65 -12.56
C HIS A 211 -0.08 -23.16 -12.36
N LEU A 212 0.38 -23.57 -11.18
CA LEU A 212 0.77 -24.96 -10.87
C LEU A 212 -0.34 -25.98 -11.17
N ASN A 213 -1.58 -25.67 -10.78
CA ASN A 213 -2.72 -26.58 -10.99
C ASN A 213 -3.46 -26.31 -12.31
N HIS A 214 -3.16 -25.20 -12.99
CA HIS A 214 -3.87 -24.76 -14.20
C HIS A 214 -2.89 -24.13 -15.20
N PRO A 215 -2.09 -24.94 -15.92
CA PRO A 215 -0.97 -24.43 -16.73
C PRO A 215 -1.37 -23.52 -17.90
N THR A 216 -2.64 -23.49 -18.29
CA THR A 216 -3.17 -22.58 -19.32
C THR A 216 -3.56 -21.21 -18.76
N ARG A 217 -3.40 -20.98 -17.46
CA ARG A 217 -3.74 -19.74 -16.77
C ARG A 217 -2.48 -19.19 -16.09
N SER A 218 -2.36 -17.88 -16.09
CA SER A 218 -1.23 -17.16 -15.47
C SER A 218 -1.80 -16.13 -14.50
N THR A 219 -1.34 -16.17 -13.26
CA THR A 219 -1.68 -15.19 -12.20
C THR A 219 -0.54 -14.24 -11.88
N GLN A 220 0.63 -14.48 -12.47
CA GLN A 220 1.85 -13.73 -12.19
C GLN A 220 2.76 -13.62 -13.42
N PHE A 221 3.57 -12.58 -13.42
CA PHE A 221 4.64 -12.35 -14.39
C PHE A 221 5.98 -12.26 -13.65
N VAL A 222 7.06 -12.70 -14.30
CA VAL A 222 8.41 -12.62 -13.75
C VAL A 222 9.40 -12.16 -14.82
N ASN A 223 10.33 -11.27 -14.46
CA ASN A 223 11.41 -10.86 -15.37
C ASN A 223 12.72 -11.64 -15.13
N ALA A 224 13.75 -11.41 -15.94
CA ALA A 224 15.05 -12.07 -15.80
C ALA A 224 15.77 -11.79 -14.46
N LYS A 225 15.34 -10.76 -13.72
CA LYS A 225 15.88 -10.39 -12.40
C LYS A 225 15.07 -10.99 -11.24
N ASN A 226 14.14 -11.92 -11.53
CA ASN A 226 13.21 -12.51 -10.58
C ASN A 226 12.29 -11.49 -9.87
N TYR A 227 12.07 -10.32 -10.48
CA TYR A 227 11.04 -9.40 -10.02
C TYR A 227 9.67 -9.95 -10.42
N LYS A 228 8.74 -10.02 -9.47
CA LYS A 228 7.41 -10.59 -9.70
C LYS A 228 6.32 -9.53 -9.74
N VAL A 229 5.34 -9.73 -10.60
CA VAL A 229 4.09 -8.98 -10.60
C VAL A 229 2.96 -9.98 -10.43
N GLU A 230 2.25 -9.92 -9.30
CA GLU A 230 1.23 -10.91 -8.91
C GLU A 230 -0.16 -10.27 -8.88
N PHE A 231 -1.17 -11.01 -9.37
CA PHE A 231 -2.56 -10.60 -9.38
C PHE A 231 -3.40 -11.51 -8.50
N LEU A 232 -4.17 -10.90 -7.61
CA LEU A 232 -4.85 -11.57 -6.52
C LEU A 232 -6.35 -11.24 -6.55
N THR A 233 -7.18 -12.20 -6.12
CA THR A 233 -8.61 -11.96 -5.93
C THR A 233 -9.08 -12.58 -4.62
N PRO A 234 -10.11 -12.02 -3.96
CA PRO A 234 -10.62 -12.66 -2.76
C PRO A 234 -11.20 -14.04 -3.03
N ASN A 235 -10.82 -15.01 -2.20
CA ASN A 235 -11.48 -16.30 -2.19
C ASN A 235 -12.80 -16.22 -1.40
N THR A 236 -13.93 -16.25 -2.10
CA THR A 236 -15.28 -16.23 -1.52
C THR A 236 -15.91 -17.62 -1.34
N GLY A 237 -15.19 -18.71 -1.65
CA GLY A 237 -15.73 -20.08 -1.63
C GLY A 237 -15.02 -21.06 -0.67
N SER A 238 -15.22 -22.36 -0.93
CA SER A 238 -14.61 -23.45 -0.17
C SER A 238 -13.08 -23.52 -0.37
N ASP A 239 -12.39 -24.33 0.43
CA ASP A 239 -10.94 -24.54 0.28
C ASP A 239 -10.53 -25.01 -1.12
N ASP A 240 -11.42 -25.71 -1.84
CA ASP A 240 -11.17 -26.17 -3.22
C ASP A 240 -11.00 -25.02 -4.22
N ASN A 241 -11.56 -23.84 -3.93
CA ASN A 241 -11.41 -22.65 -4.77
C ASN A 241 -10.07 -21.94 -4.55
N GLN A 242 -9.28 -22.30 -3.52
CA GLN A 242 -7.93 -21.76 -3.37
C GLN A 242 -6.98 -22.21 -4.48
N GLN A 243 -7.29 -23.33 -5.16
CA GLN A 243 -6.39 -23.93 -6.14
C GLN A 243 -6.73 -23.58 -7.59
N LYS A 244 -7.80 -22.79 -7.80
CA LYS A 244 -8.35 -22.48 -9.13
C LYS A 244 -8.24 -20.98 -9.41
N PRO A 245 -7.36 -20.53 -10.33
CA PRO A 245 -7.28 -19.14 -10.72
C PRO A 245 -8.62 -18.61 -11.23
N ALA A 246 -9.00 -17.42 -10.78
CA ALA A 246 -10.22 -16.74 -11.24
C ALA A 246 -9.92 -15.91 -12.49
N ASP A 247 -10.80 -15.95 -13.48
CA ASP A 247 -10.65 -15.11 -14.67
C ASP A 247 -10.96 -13.65 -14.35
N MET A 248 -10.15 -12.72 -14.88
CA MET A 248 -10.25 -11.30 -14.61
C MET A 248 -10.35 -10.51 -15.93
N PRO A 249 -11.53 -10.49 -16.58
CA PRO A 249 -11.71 -9.86 -17.90
C PRO A 249 -11.28 -8.39 -17.95
N ALA A 250 -11.53 -7.63 -16.87
CA ALA A 250 -11.15 -6.22 -16.79
C ALA A 250 -9.62 -6.01 -16.69
N LEU A 251 -8.86 -7.04 -16.33
CA LEU A 251 -7.39 -6.98 -16.19
C LEU A 251 -6.68 -7.45 -17.47
N GLY A 252 -7.19 -7.10 -18.65
CA GLY A 252 -6.60 -7.55 -19.91
C GLY A 252 -6.69 -9.06 -20.13
N GLY A 253 -7.66 -9.73 -19.48
CA GLY A 253 -7.95 -11.15 -19.66
C GLY A 253 -7.06 -12.13 -18.89
N ILE A 254 -6.22 -11.65 -17.96
CA ILE A 254 -5.42 -12.54 -17.11
C ILE A 254 -6.28 -13.30 -16.08
N SER A 255 -5.66 -14.23 -15.36
CA SER A 255 -6.26 -14.80 -14.15
C SER A 255 -5.67 -14.16 -12.88
N ALA A 256 -6.36 -14.30 -11.76
CA ALA A 256 -5.88 -13.89 -10.43
C ALA A 256 -5.95 -15.03 -9.43
N GLU A 257 -5.01 -15.05 -8.50
CA GLU A 257 -4.88 -16.05 -7.44
C GLU A 257 -5.90 -15.81 -6.32
N PRO A 258 -6.79 -16.77 -5.99
CA PRO A 258 -7.75 -16.60 -4.91
C PRO A 258 -7.10 -16.71 -3.52
N LEU A 259 -7.06 -15.61 -2.78
CA LEU A 259 -6.53 -15.59 -1.41
C LEU A 259 -7.62 -15.39 -0.36
N ARG A 260 -7.54 -16.17 0.72
CA ARG A 260 -8.38 -15.99 1.91
C ARG A 260 -8.04 -14.68 2.61
N PHE A 261 -9.05 -14.04 3.21
CA PHE A 261 -8.96 -12.78 3.95
C PHE A 261 -8.64 -11.53 3.12
N LEU A 262 -8.38 -11.70 1.82
CA LEU A 262 -8.10 -10.59 0.93
C LEU A 262 -9.32 -9.68 0.76
N ASP A 263 -10.54 -10.23 0.84
CA ASP A 263 -11.79 -9.47 0.81
C ASP A 263 -11.83 -8.38 1.89
N TYR A 264 -11.42 -8.71 3.12
CA TYR A 264 -11.33 -7.74 4.21
C TYR A 264 -10.27 -6.68 3.95
N LEU A 265 -9.11 -7.07 3.40
CA LEU A 265 -8.01 -6.16 3.14
C LEU A 265 -8.39 -5.09 2.11
N ILE A 266 -9.02 -5.51 1.01
CA ILE A 266 -9.30 -4.64 -0.13
C ILE A 266 -10.70 -4.02 -0.08
N TYR A 267 -11.47 -4.26 0.99
CA TYR A 267 -12.76 -3.60 1.21
C TYR A 267 -12.57 -2.12 1.57
N ASN A 268 -13.32 -1.24 0.90
CA ASN A 268 -13.22 0.22 1.05
C ASN A 268 -11.78 0.75 1.01
N PRO A 269 -11.04 0.53 -0.10
CA PRO A 269 -9.66 0.99 -0.21
C PRO A 269 -9.62 2.51 -0.22
N ILE A 270 -8.53 3.07 0.30
CA ILE A 270 -8.26 4.50 0.29
C ILE A 270 -7.39 4.86 -0.91
N ARG A 271 -7.59 6.06 -1.43
CA ARG A 271 -6.77 6.59 -2.52
C ARG A 271 -5.59 7.38 -1.95
N THR A 272 -4.41 7.17 -2.51
CA THR A 272 -3.18 7.85 -2.11
C THR A 272 -2.22 7.99 -3.28
N VAL A 273 -1.03 8.52 -3.04
CA VAL A 273 0.02 8.72 -4.04
C VAL A 273 1.26 7.91 -3.69
N ILE A 274 1.75 7.13 -4.66
CA ILE A 274 3.10 6.57 -4.63
C ILE A 274 4.08 7.67 -5.04
N LEU A 275 5.08 7.91 -4.19
CA LEU A 275 6.13 8.92 -4.38
C LEU A 275 7.16 8.47 -5.42
N HIS A 276 6.72 8.32 -6.67
CA HIS A 276 7.56 8.00 -7.82
C HIS A 276 7.33 9.02 -8.93
N LYS A 277 8.42 9.53 -9.54
CA LYS A 277 8.37 10.56 -10.59
C LYS A 277 7.47 11.74 -10.19
N SER A 278 6.35 11.96 -10.87
CA SER A 278 5.38 13.03 -10.61
C SER A 278 4.27 12.65 -9.63
N GLY A 279 4.40 11.54 -8.91
CA GLY A 279 3.36 10.98 -8.09
C GLY A 279 2.41 10.12 -8.93
N ILE A 280 2.15 8.90 -8.47
CA ILE A 280 1.21 7.98 -9.11
C ILE A 280 0.02 7.80 -8.18
N THR A 281 -1.17 8.15 -8.66
CA THR A 281 -2.42 7.90 -7.94
C THR A 281 -2.72 6.41 -7.91
N VAL A 282 -2.89 5.85 -6.71
CA VAL A 282 -3.18 4.44 -6.50
C VAL A 282 -4.32 4.26 -5.49
N ASN A 283 -4.99 3.11 -5.54
CA ASN A 283 -5.83 2.66 -4.43
C ASN A 283 -5.02 1.68 -3.58
N VAL A 284 -5.04 1.83 -2.26
CA VAL A 284 -4.39 0.93 -1.30
C VAL A 284 -5.38 0.54 -0.20
N PRO A 285 -5.16 -0.57 0.53
CA PRO A 285 -5.93 -0.88 1.72
C PRO A 285 -5.88 0.26 2.74
N ALA A 286 -6.95 0.43 3.51
CA ALA A 286 -6.89 1.29 4.68
C ALA A 286 -5.84 0.76 5.68
N ALA A 287 -5.14 1.64 6.39
CA ALA A 287 -3.97 1.28 7.19
C ALA A 287 -4.31 0.31 8.33
N GLU A 288 -5.47 0.52 8.95
CA GLU A 288 -6.05 -0.30 10.01
C GLU A 288 -6.35 -1.72 9.52
N ARG A 289 -6.97 -1.86 8.34
CA ARG A 289 -7.25 -3.16 7.71
C ARG A 289 -5.97 -3.88 7.32
N TYR A 290 -5.00 -3.14 6.77
CA TYR A 290 -3.68 -3.69 6.44
C TYR A 290 -3.00 -4.27 7.69
N ALA A 291 -3.00 -3.53 8.80
CA ALA A 291 -2.35 -3.96 10.03
C ALA A 291 -3.00 -5.23 10.61
N VAL A 292 -4.33 -5.28 10.69
CA VAL A 292 -5.07 -6.47 11.15
C VAL A 292 -4.87 -7.65 10.19
N HIS A 293 -4.94 -7.42 8.88
CA HIS A 293 -4.71 -8.47 7.89
C HIS A 293 -3.30 -9.05 7.97
N LYS A 294 -2.28 -8.24 8.23
CA LYS A 294 -0.90 -8.72 8.41
C LYS A 294 -0.74 -9.62 9.64
N LEU A 295 -1.43 -9.34 10.74
CA LEU A 295 -1.49 -10.28 11.88
C LEU A 295 -2.08 -11.63 11.46
N ILE A 296 -3.17 -11.60 10.71
CA ILE A 296 -3.86 -12.80 10.26
C ILE A 296 -2.98 -13.63 9.31
N VAL A 297 -2.36 -13.00 8.30
CA VAL A 297 -1.51 -13.69 7.32
C VAL A 297 -0.24 -14.23 7.95
N ALA A 298 0.34 -13.55 8.94
CA ALA A 298 1.48 -14.07 9.70
C ALA A 298 1.20 -15.47 10.30
N SER A 299 -0.05 -15.74 10.71
CA SER A 299 -0.44 -17.06 11.21
C SER A 299 -0.41 -18.20 10.19
N ARG A 300 -0.33 -17.88 8.90
CA ARG A 300 -0.43 -18.84 7.78
C ARG A 300 0.87 -19.10 7.04
N ARG A 301 1.94 -18.37 7.34
CA ARG A 301 3.28 -18.51 6.75
C ARG A 301 4.06 -19.73 7.27
N GLN A 302 3.40 -20.83 7.65
CA GLN A 302 4.10 -22.01 8.19
C GLN A 302 4.72 -22.89 7.09
N ASN A 303 4.18 -22.85 5.87
CA ASN A 303 4.55 -23.77 4.78
C ASN A 303 5.31 -23.08 3.61
N ASP A 304 5.72 -21.82 3.76
CA ASP A 304 6.46 -21.10 2.72
C ASP A 304 7.98 -21.31 2.88
N ASP A 305 8.73 -21.43 1.78
CA ASP A 305 10.21 -21.60 1.76
C ASP A 305 11.01 -20.42 2.36
N ASN A 306 10.34 -19.39 2.86
CA ASN A 306 10.90 -18.30 3.68
C ASN A 306 9.87 -17.82 4.73
N GLY A 307 9.00 -18.72 5.18
CA GLY A 307 7.81 -18.39 5.95
C GLY A 307 8.11 -17.72 7.29
N VAL A 308 9.25 -18.03 7.93
CA VAL A 308 9.67 -17.38 9.18
C VAL A 308 10.01 -15.91 8.95
N LEU A 309 10.87 -15.59 7.97
CA LEU A 309 11.27 -14.21 7.66
C LEU A 309 10.08 -13.36 7.19
N LYS A 310 9.21 -13.93 6.34
CA LYS A 310 7.98 -13.26 5.89
C LYS A 310 7.03 -12.98 7.06
N ARG A 311 6.87 -13.94 7.97
CA ARG A 311 6.05 -13.79 9.17
C ARG A 311 6.58 -12.70 10.09
N GLU A 312 7.88 -12.70 10.37
CA GLU A 312 8.50 -11.66 11.20
C GLU A 312 8.30 -10.28 10.59
N LYS A 313 8.47 -10.14 9.27
CA LYS A 313 8.19 -8.91 8.54
C LYS A 313 6.72 -8.51 8.63
N ASP A 314 5.79 -9.44 8.43
CA ASP A 314 4.34 -9.19 8.52
C ASP A 314 3.95 -8.70 9.93
N VAL A 315 4.45 -9.35 10.99
CA VAL A 315 4.22 -8.95 12.39
C VAL A 315 4.85 -7.58 12.70
N GLN A 316 6.06 -7.32 12.20
CA GLN A 316 6.70 -6.01 12.38
C GLN A 316 5.95 -4.89 11.67
N GLN A 317 5.47 -5.12 10.44
CA GLN A 317 4.65 -4.15 9.72
C GLN A 317 3.35 -3.85 10.48
N ALA A 318 2.64 -4.87 10.95
CA ALA A 318 1.44 -4.71 11.77
C ALA A 318 1.73 -3.91 13.04
N SER A 319 2.78 -4.30 13.79
CA SER A 319 3.18 -3.62 15.02
C SER A 319 3.45 -2.13 14.84
N HIS A 320 4.14 -1.74 13.77
CA HIS A 320 4.45 -0.32 13.54
C HIS A 320 3.21 0.49 13.13
N LEU A 321 2.26 -0.12 12.41
CA LEU A 321 1.01 0.57 12.07
C LEU A 321 0.12 0.74 13.30
N PHE A 322 0.02 -0.25 14.18
CA PHE A 322 -0.72 -0.11 15.44
C PHE A 322 -0.15 0.99 16.32
N GLU A 323 1.18 1.00 16.48
CA GLU A 323 1.86 2.06 17.21
C GLU A 323 1.61 3.44 16.56
N ALA A 324 1.64 3.51 15.22
CA ALA A 324 1.39 4.75 14.48
C ALA A 324 -0.04 5.26 14.65
N MET A 325 -1.04 4.37 14.58
CA MET A 325 -2.44 4.74 14.79
C MET A 325 -2.69 5.20 16.23
N GLY A 326 -2.05 4.58 17.22
CA GLY A 326 -2.11 5.06 18.60
C GLY A 326 -1.49 6.46 18.77
N ALA A 327 -0.28 6.67 18.22
CA ALA A 327 0.40 7.96 18.28
C ALA A 327 -0.37 9.09 17.57
N THR A 328 -1.12 8.76 16.51
CA THR A 328 -1.83 9.72 15.66
C THR A 328 -3.32 9.86 15.98
N ARG A 329 -3.76 9.32 17.14
CA ARG A 329 -5.15 9.37 17.64
C ARG A 329 -6.17 8.73 16.68
N ARG A 330 -5.80 7.62 16.06
CA ARG A 330 -6.67 6.79 15.20
C ARG A 330 -7.06 5.48 15.88
N HIS A 331 -7.29 5.52 17.20
CA HIS A 331 -7.63 4.35 18.01
C HIS A 331 -8.97 3.74 17.57
N SER A 332 -10.00 4.57 17.40
CA SER A 332 -11.34 4.17 16.93
C SER A 332 -11.32 3.51 15.54
N ASP A 333 -10.57 4.06 14.57
CA ASP A 333 -10.42 3.44 13.24
C ASP A 333 -9.87 2.02 13.35
N LEU A 334 -8.81 1.85 14.15
CA LEU A 334 -8.21 0.53 14.40
C LEU A 334 -9.18 -0.43 15.11
N ALA A 335 -9.88 0.05 16.13
CA ALA A 335 -10.85 -0.76 16.87
C ALA A 335 -11.98 -1.26 15.96
N LEU A 336 -12.57 -0.40 15.13
CA LEU A 336 -13.60 -0.78 14.17
C LEU A 336 -13.12 -1.89 13.22
N ALA A 337 -11.92 -1.73 12.64
CA ALA A 337 -11.35 -2.71 11.74
C ALA A 337 -11.05 -4.05 12.45
N TYR A 338 -10.57 -4.01 13.69
CA TYR A 338 -10.31 -5.20 14.48
C TYR A 338 -11.61 -5.92 14.87
N CYS A 339 -12.62 -5.19 15.34
CA CYS A 339 -13.94 -5.73 15.70
C CYS A 339 -14.60 -6.44 14.50
N GLU A 340 -14.59 -5.81 13.32
CA GLU A 340 -15.10 -6.45 12.10
C GLU A 340 -14.37 -7.77 11.81
N ALA A 341 -13.04 -7.77 11.90
CA ALA A 341 -12.24 -8.97 11.67
C ALA A 341 -12.59 -10.08 12.68
N TRP A 342 -12.80 -9.72 13.95
CA TRP A 342 -13.17 -10.65 15.02
C TRP A 342 -14.58 -11.24 14.84
N GLU A 343 -15.52 -10.45 14.30
CA GLU A 343 -16.91 -10.85 14.09
C GLU A 343 -17.12 -11.76 12.87
N ARG A 344 -16.15 -11.82 11.95
CA ARG A 344 -16.18 -12.71 10.77
C ARG A 344 -16.07 -14.21 11.11
N GLY A 345 -15.92 -14.57 12.39
CA GLY A 345 -16.09 -15.94 12.89
C GLY A 345 -14.83 -16.57 13.47
N GLN A 346 -14.96 -17.83 13.92
CA GLN A 346 -13.92 -18.49 14.73
C GLN A 346 -12.57 -18.61 14.00
N SER A 347 -12.57 -18.88 12.70
CA SER A 347 -11.33 -19.01 11.92
C SER A 347 -10.51 -17.71 11.86
N TRP A 348 -11.18 -16.56 11.92
CA TRP A 348 -10.54 -15.24 12.00
C TRP A 348 -9.97 -14.99 13.39
N ARG A 349 -10.76 -15.26 14.43
CA ARG A 349 -10.32 -15.14 15.84
C ARG A 349 -9.07 -15.97 16.11
N ASP A 350 -9.06 -17.22 15.65
CA ASP A 350 -7.90 -18.11 15.79
C ASP A 350 -6.67 -17.59 15.03
N ALA A 351 -6.87 -17.01 13.85
CA ALA A 351 -5.78 -16.44 13.06
C ALA A 351 -5.20 -15.17 13.71
N ILE A 352 -6.07 -14.30 14.25
CA ILE A 352 -5.67 -13.12 15.02
C ILE A 352 -4.89 -13.55 16.27
N ALA A 353 -5.42 -14.47 17.07
CA ALA A 353 -4.77 -14.97 18.28
C ALA A 353 -3.39 -15.59 17.98
N ARG A 354 -3.29 -16.40 16.92
CA ARG A 354 -2.00 -16.94 16.45
C ARG A 354 -1.06 -15.83 15.98
N GLY A 355 -1.53 -14.85 15.21
CA GLY A 355 -0.75 -13.70 14.77
C GLY A 355 -0.16 -12.91 15.93
N LEU A 356 -1.00 -12.60 16.92
CA LEU A 356 -0.62 -11.94 18.17
C LEU A 356 0.44 -12.74 18.93
N SER A 357 0.37 -14.07 18.92
CA SER A 357 1.35 -14.94 19.60
C SER A 357 2.79 -14.75 19.11
N PHE A 358 2.99 -14.34 17.84
CA PHE A 358 4.30 -14.04 17.26
C PHE A 358 4.80 -12.63 17.58
N MET A 359 3.92 -11.74 18.04
CA MET A 359 4.30 -10.39 18.45
C MET A 359 5.03 -10.43 19.79
N ARG A 360 6.09 -9.63 19.92
CA ARG A 360 6.80 -9.47 21.19
C ARG A 360 5.83 -9.03 22.31
N PRO A 361 6.00 -9.51 23.55
CA PRO A 361 5.07 -9.21 24.64
C PRO A 361 4.84 -7.71 24.89
N ASP A 362 5.90 -6.90 24.87
CA ASP A 362 5.84 -5.45 25.05
C ASP A 362 4.98 -4.77 23.96
N ARG A 363 5.15 -5.16 22.70
CA ARG A 363 4.35 -4.64 21.58
C ARG A 363 2.90 -5.11 21.62
N ARG A 364 2.66 -6.35 22.05
CA ARG A 364 1.31 -6.89 22.22
C ARG A 364 0.54 -6.14 23.29
N LEU A 365 1.17 -5.84 24.43
CA LEU A 365 0.58 -5.05 25.50
C LEU A 365 0.20 -3.65 25.02
N GLN A 366 1.10 -2.99 24.29
CA GLN A 366 0.83 -1.69 23.69
C GLN A 366 -0.37 -1.76 22.73
N LEU A 367 -0.44 -2.76 21.87
CA LEU A 367 -1.59 -2.98 20.99
C LEU A 367 -2.90 -3.16 21.78
N MET A 368 -2.90 -3.97 22.85
CA MET A 368 -4.10 -4.17 23.67
C MET A 368 -4.58 -2.87 24.30
N SER A 369 -3.66 -1.99 24.75
CA SER A 369 -4.01 -0.64 25.24
C SER A 369 -4.67 0.19 24.15
N VAL A 370 -4.04 0.28 22.96
CA VAL A 370 -4.54 1.06 21.83
C VAL A 370 -5.93 0.57 21.39
N LEU A 371 -6.14 -0.75 21.35
CA LEU A 371 -7.45 -1.34 21.02
C LEU A 371 -8.48 -1.05 22.11
N ALA A 372 -8.13 -1.19 23.39
CA ALA A 372 -9.06 -0.92 24.49
C ALA A 372 -9.51 0.55 24.51
N GLU A 373 -8.58 1.48 24.31
CA GLU A 373 -8.89 2.92 24.17
C GLU A 373 -9.82 3.17 22.97
N GLY A 374 -9.51 2.60 21.80
CA GLY A 374 -10.34 2.74 20.61
C GLY A 374 -11.73 2.10 20.75
N MET A 375 -11.82 0.95 21.43
CA MET A 375 -13.10 0.29 21.74
C MET A 375 -13.95 1.13 22.68
N ALA A 376 -13.34 1.77 23.68
CA ALA A 376 -14.03 2.72 24.54
C ALA A 376 -14.56 3.93 23.76
N GLU A 377 -13.80 4.47 22.80
CA GLU A 377 -14.25 5.57 21.92
C GLU A 377 -15.47 5.21 21.07
N ILE A 378 -15.60 3.96 20.65
CA ILE A 378 -16.72 3.48 19.82
C ILE A 378 -17.84 2.80 20.62
N GLY A 379 -17.73 2.74 21.95
CA GLY A 379 -18.76 2.16 22.84
C GLY A 379 -18.80 0.63 22.86
N GLU A 380 -17.71 -0.05 22.50
CA GLU A 380 -17.59 -1.51 22.55
C GLU A 380 -16.83 -1.97 23.81
N ASP A 381 -17.19 -3.15 24.33
CA ASP A 381 -16.49 -3.78 25.44
C ASP A 381 -15.27 -4.59 24.94
N PRO A 382 -14.02 -4.24 25.34
CA PRO A 382 -12.82 -4.96 24.93
C PRO A 382 -12.85 -6.48 25.18
N ALA A 383 -13.51 -6.92 26.25
CA ALA A 383 -13.58 -8.33 26.61
C ALA A 383 -14.31 -9.18 25.55
N ARG A 384 -15.30 -8.61 24.85
CA ARG A 384 -16.04 -9.26 23.75
C ARG A 384 -15.13 -9.60 22.56
N TYR A 385 -14.03 -8.87 22.42
CA TYR A 385 -13.09 -8.93 21.30
C TYR A 385 -11.75 -9.57 21.67
N GLY A 386 -11.68 -10.25 22.83
CA GLY A 386 -10.46 -10.90 23.29
C GLY A 386 -9.34 -9.92 23.64
N VAL A 387 -9.70 -8.67 23.93
CA VAL A 387 -8.77 -7.63 24.38
C VAL A 387 -8.89 -7.56 25.90
N GLU A 388 -7.93 -8.19 26.57
CA GLU A 388 -7.84 -8.15 28.03
C GLU A 388 -7.08 -6.88 28.46
N THR A 389 -7.79 -5.97 29.11
CA THR A 389 -7.16 -4.93 29.91
C THR A 389 -6.77 -5.56 31.24
N GLY A 390 -5.52 -5.39 31.69
CA GLY A 390 -5.16 -5.78 33.05
C GLY A 390 -6.08 -5.07 34.06
N PRO A 391 -6.12 -5.51 35.33
CA PRO A 391 -7.04 -4.94 36.32
C PRO A 391 -6.90 -3.41 36.51
N ASP A 392 -5.82 -2.81 36.01
CA ASP A 392 -5.60 -1.35 35.95
C ASP A 392 -5.27 -0.81 34.53
N GLY A 393 -5.62 -1.51 33.45
CA GLY A 393 -5.38 -1.02 32.07
C GLY A 393 -3.97 -1.24 31.51
N ALA A 394 -3.14 -2.08 32.14
CA ALA A 394 -1.85 -2.53 31.58
C ALA A 394 -1.80 -4.06 31.60
N GLY A 395 -1.74 -4.68 30.41
CA GLY A 395 -1.96 -6.11 30.24
C GLY A 395 -0.98 -7.02 30.99
N GLY A 396 -1.52 -8.12 31.49
CA GLY A 396 -0.78 -9.25 32.03
C GLY A 396 -1.09 -10.48 31.20
N THR A 397 -0.09 -11.05 30.54
CA THR A 397 -0.24 -12.33 29.85
C THR A 397 -0.30 -13.44 30.89
N SER A 398 -1.41 -14.19 30.94
CA SER A 398 -1.50 -15.42 31.74
C SER A 398 -0.70 -16.53 31.05
N THR A 399 0.49 -16.84 31.57
CA THR A 399 1.21 -18.06 31.23
C THR A 399 0.50 -19.26 31.90
N PRO A 400 0.21 -20.36 31.19
CA PRO A 400 -0.42 -21.53 31.82
C PRO A 400 0.57 -22.21 32.78
N ALA A 401 0.10 -22.53 33.98
CA ALA A 401 0.88 -23.20 35.02
C ALA A 401 1.35 -24.60 34.56
N PRO A 402 2.56 -25.05 34.94
CA PRO A 402 3.03 -26.39 34.62
C PRO A 402 2.20 -27.42 35.38
N LYS A 403 1.69 -28.42 34.65
CA LYS A 403 1.07 -29.61 35.25
C LYS A 403 2.08 -30.28 36.19
N SER A 404 1.75 -30.36 37.48
CA SER A 404 2.50 -31.18 38.42
C SER A 404 2.37 -32.66 38.00
N ARG A 405 3.51 -33.31 37.80
CA ARG A 405 3.57 -34.77 37.75
C ARG A 405 3.43 -35.28 39.18
N ARG A 406 2.45 -36.15 39.40
CA ARG A 406 2.58 -37.22 40.40
C ARG A 406 3.34 -38.38 39.76
#